data_AF-A0A1I5AVD2-F1
#
_entry.id   AF-A0A1I5AVD2-F1
#
_cell.length_a   1.000
_cell.length_b   1.000
_cell.length_c   1.000
_cell.angle_alpha   90.00
_cell.angle_beta   90.00
_cell.angle_gamma   90.00
#
_symmetry.space_group_name_H-M   'P 1'
#
loop_
_entity.id
_entity.type
_entity.pdbx_description
1 polymer ?
#
loop_
_entity_poly.entity_id
_entity_poly.type
_entity_poly.pdbx_seq_one_letter_code
_entity_poly.pdbx_strand_id
1 'polypeptide(L)'
;MKKISVALSLAMLGACAWASAMTPQEAMDYSIKDARAKIAKQFHNPSAVKFNESFAIYSKNIDQIYVCGSMASGDSVGQFAGNTRFVATYNFYADESSPPNFSSVAFNVKGEPMVRSADGSGKRATWFDDMNWNQRCVDEKHPPRYSEDE
;
A
#
# COMPACT_ATOMS: atom_id res chain seq x y z
N MET A 1 -57.51 -22.37 -43.36
CA MET A 1 -56.07 -22.24 -43.00
C MET A 1 -55.90 -20.91 -42.25
N LYS A 2 -55.83 -20.94 -40.91
CA LYS A 2 -55.65 -19.75 -40.06
C LYS A 2 -54.18 -19.66 -39.66
N LYS A 3 -53.53 -18.51 -39.94
CA LYS A 3 -52.14 -18.23 -39.55
C LYS A 3 -52.12 -17.83 -38.08
N ILE A 4 -51.34 -18.55 -37.28
CA ILE A 4 -51.03 -18.23 -35.88
C ILE A 4 -49.81 -17.32 -35.89
N SER A 5 -49.95 -16.07 -35.46
CA SER A 5 -48.81 -15.21 -35.14
C SER A 5 -48.57 -15.26 -33.64
N VAL A 6 -47.57 -16.03 -33.22
CA VAL A 6 -46.98 -15.94 -31.88
C VAL A 6 -45.85 -14.91 -31.98
N ALA A 7 -46.07 -13.72 -31.42
CA ALA A 7 -45.02 -12.75 -31.17
C ALA A 7 -44.47 -13.01 -29.76
N LEU A 8 -43.33 -13.67 -29.67
CA LEU A 8 -42.65 -14.01 -28.42
C LEU A 8 -41.26 -13.32 -28.41
N SER A 9 -41.11 -12.41 -27.45
CA SER A 9 -39.89 -12.08 -26.72
C SER A 9 -38.75 -11.27 -27.36
N LEU A 10 -37.97 -10.69 -26.44
CA LEU A 10 -36.76 -9.85 -26.52
C LEU A 10 -37.05 -8.34 -26.71
N ALA A 11 -36.66 -7.42 -25.82
CA ALA A 11 -35.56 -7.46 -24.87
C ALA A 11 -35.86 -6.61 -23.61
N MET A 12 -35.74 -7.24 -22.44
CA MET A 12 -35.35 -6.57 -21.21
C MET A 12 -34.12 -7.32 -20.66
N LEU A 13 -33.00 -7.18 -21.36
CA LEU A 13 -31.65 -7.30 -20.80
C LEU A 13 -31.23 -5.85 -20.55
N GLY A 14 -30.82 -5.39 -19.38
CA GLY A 14 -30.46 -6.02 -18.12
C GLY A 14 -29.76 -4.89 -17.38
N ALA A 15 -30.50 -4.07 -16.64
CA ALA A 15 -29.95 -3.01 -15.83
C ALA A 15 -29.35 -3.61 -14.55
N CYS A 16 -28.19 -4.27 -14.66
CA CYS A 16 -27.34 -4.69 -13.56
C CYS A 16 -25.88 -4.42 -13.94
N ALA A 17 -25.55 -3.17 -14.25
CA ALA A 17 -24.22 -2.73 -14.68
C ALA A 17 -23.50 -1.83 -13.64
N TRP A 18 -23.79 -1.95 -12.34
CA TRP A 18 -23.41 -0.90 -11.37
C TRP A 18 -22.81 -1.41 -10.05
N ALA A 19 -22.19 -2.58 -10.04
CA ALA A 19 -21.34 -2.98 -8.92
C ALA A 19 -20.12 -3.74 -9.47
N SER A 20 -19.30 -3.05 -10.26
CA SER A 20 -17.98 -3.56 -10.59
C SER A 20 -17.18 -3.57 -9.28
N ALA A 21 -17.06 -4.73 -8.66
CA ALA A 21 -16.11 -4.93 -7.58
C ALA A 21 -14.72 -4.47 -8.07
N MET A 22 -14.04 -3.66 -7.26
CA MET A 22 -12.69 -3.20 -7.55
C MET A 22 -11.77 -4.41 -7.70
N THR A 23 -11.01 -4.49 -8.77
CA THR A 23 -10.05 -5.60 -8.94
C THR A 23 -8.91 -5.48 -7.92
N PRO A 24 -8.23 -6.59 -7.57
CA PRO A 24 -7.09 -6.55 -6.66
C PRO A 24 -5.97 -5.59 -7.10
N GLN A 25 -5.76 -5.44 -8.41
CA GLN A 25 -4.78 -4.50 -8.95
C GLN A 25 -5.23 -3.04 -8.76
N GLU A 26 -6.50 -2.73 -9.07
CA GLU A 26 -7.06 -1.40 -8.84
C GLU A 26 -7.01 -1.02 -7.36
N ALA A 27 -7.22 -1.97 -6.45
CA ALA A 27 -7.10 -1.74 -5.01
C ALA A 27 -5.66 -1.41 -4.59
N MET A 28 -4.66 -2.07 -5.16
CA MET A 28 -3.24 -1.74 -4.94
C MET A 28 -2.90 -0.36 -5.47
N ASP A 29 -3.30 -0.04 -6.71
CA ASP A 29 -3.02 1.26 -7.33
C ASP A 29 -3.71 2.40 -6.59
N TYR A 30 -4.96 2.18 -6.16
CA TYR A 30 -5.70 3.10 -5.30
C TYR A 30 -4.96 3.33 -3.98
N SER A 31 -4.54 2.26 -3.31
CA SER A 31 -3.84 2.34 -2.02
C SER A 31 -2.52 3.10 -2.16
N ILE A 32 -1.75 2.88 -3.23
CA ILE A 32 -0.51 3.64 -3.48
C ILE A 32 -0.80 5.14 -3.64
N LYS A 33 -1.80 5.47 -4.45
CA LYS A 33 -2.19 6.87 -4.71
C LYS A 33 -2.68 7.56 -3.44
N ASP A 34 -3.56 6.90 -2.70
CA ASP A 34 -4.13 7.43 -1.46
C ASP A 34 -3.06 7.56 -0.37
N ALA A 35 -2.15 6.59 -0.23
CA ALA A 35 -1.06 6.62 0.74
C ALA A 35 -0.17 7.84 0.52
N ARG A 36 0.26 8.05 -0.73
CA ARG A 36 1.06 9.22 -1.11
C ARG A 36 0.35 10.53 -0.76
N ALA A 37 -0.94 10.63 -1.05
CA ALA A 37 -1.73 11.82 -0.72
C ALA A 37 -1.83 12.05 0.80
N LYS A 38 -2.10 11.00 1.58
CA LYS A 38 -2.20 11.08 3.05
C LYS A 38 -0.86 11.38 3.71
N ILE A 39 0.23 10.78 3.22
CA ILE A 39 1.58 11.04 3.69
C ILE A 39 1.98 12.48 3.41
N ALA A 40 1.78 12.96 2.18
CA ALA A 40 2.13 14.33 1.81
C ALA A 40 1.43 15.36 2.71
N LYS A 41 0.15 15.10 3.09
CA LYS A 41 -0.63 15.95 4.00
C LYS A 41 -0.07 16.04 5.43
N GLN A 42 0.85 15.16 5.83
CA GLN A 42 1.50 15.22 7.14
C GLN A 42 2.67 16.21 7.18
N PHE A 43 3.09 16.72 6.02
CA PHE A 43 4.16 17.71 5.90
C PHE A 43 3.58 19.13 5.87
N HIS A 44 4.36 20.08 6.37
CA HIS A 44 4.01 21.51 6.33
C HIS A 44 3.74 22.00 4.90
N ASN A 45 4.57 21.56 3.94
CA ASN A 45 4.36 21.79 2.51
C ASN A 45 4.14 20.47 1.75
N PRO A 46 2.88 19.98 1.62
CA PRO A 46 2.57 18.73 0.93
C PRO A 46 3.07 18.67 -0.52
N SER A 47 3.08 19.81 -1.22
CA SER A 47 3.50 19.90 -2.63
C SER A 47 5.01 19.73 -2.85
N ALA A 48 5.80 19.95 -1.78
CA ALA A 48 7.24 19.79 -1.77
C ALA A 48 7.68 18.34 -1.55
N VAL A 49 6.76 17.45 -1.17
CA VAL A 49 7.05 16.02 -1.02
C VAL A 49 7.20 15.37 -2.39
N LYS A 50 8.33 14.73 -2.63
CA LYS A 50 8.62 13.96 -3.85
C LYS A 50 8.73 12.50 -3.49
N PHE A 51 7.82 11.69 -4.03
CA PHE A 51 7.85 10.24 -3.91
C PHE A 51 8.76 9.68 -5.00
N ASN A 52 9.69 8.79 -4.62
CA ASN A 52 10.54 8.09 -5.56
C ASN A 52 9.82 6.80 -5.97
N GLU A 53 10.19 5.68 -5.35
CA GLU A 53 9.52 4.39 -5.50
C GLU A 53 8.40 4.23 -4.48
N SER A 54 7.29 3.64 -4.92
CA SER A 54 6.27 3.11 -4.03
C SER A 54 5.63 1.89 -4.65
N PHE A 55 5.37 0.88 -3.84
CA PHE A 55 4.75 -0.37 -4.24
C PHE A 55 3.77 -0.83 -3.16
N ALA A 56 2.86 -1.73 -3.53
CA ALA A 56 1.90 -2.33 -2.62
C ALA A 56 2.12 -3.84 -2.54
N ILE A 57 1.96 -4.41 -1.35
CA ILE A 57 2.03 -5.84 -1.09
C ILE A 57 0.77 -6.27 -0.33
N TYR A 58 0.17 -7.38 -0.75
CA TYR A 58 -0.86 -8.05 0.03
C TYR A 58 -0.25 -8.80 1.21
N SER A 59 -0.81 -8.57 2.41
CA SER A 59 -0.45 -9.35 3.59
C SER A 59 -0.81 -10.82 3.39
N LYS A 60 0.11 -11.71 3.79
CA LYS A 60 -0.11 -13.16 3.76
C LYS A 60 -1.25 -13.62 4.67
N ASN A 61 -1.59 -12.82 5.68
CA ASN A 61 -2.62 -13.14 6.68
C ASN A 61 -4.01 -12.59 6.33
N ILE A 62 -4.18 -12.18 5.06
CA ILE A 62 -5.43 -11.77 4.40
C ILE A 62 -6.08 -10.54 5.07
N ASP A 63 -6.66 -9.66 4.25
CA ASP A 63 -7.30 -8.39 4.65
C ASP A 63 -6.39 -7.17 4.86
N GLN A 64 -5.12 -7.20 4.44
CA GLN A 64 -4.28 -6.00 4.49
C GLN A 64 -3.47 -5.75 3.21
N ILE A 65 -3.36 -4.48 2.83
CA ILE A 65 -2.35 -3.98 1.89
C ILE A 65 -1.34 -3.14 2.66
N TYR A 66 -0.07 -3.41 2.41
CA TYR A 66 1.03 -2.57 2.82
C TYR A 66 1.52 -1.76 1.63
N VAL A 67 1.51 -0.43 1.75
CA VAL A 67 2.12 0.46 0.77
C VAL A 67 3.47 0.90 1.30
N CYS A 68 4.52 0.51 0.61
CA CYS A 68 5.90 0.77 0.99
C CYS A 68 6.53 1.71 -0.01
N GLY A 69 7.46 2.54 0.44
CA GLY A 69 8.15 3.44 -0.49
C GLY A 69 9.16 4.35 0.17
N SER A 70 9.68 5.27 -0.65
CA SER A 70 10.54 6.35 -0.19
C SER A 70 10.11 7.69 -0.76
N MET A 71 10.44 8.74 -0.02
CA MET A 71 10.16 10.11 -0.37
C MET A 71 11.28 11.04 0.09
N ALA A 72 11.39 12.18 -0.55
CA ALA A 72 12.18 13.31 -0.08
C ALA A 72 11.24 14.49 0.19
N SER A 73 11.46 15.21 1.29
CA SER A 73 10.79 16.48 1.56
C SER A 73 11.80 17.62 1.50
N GLY A 74 11.47 18.68 0.76
CA GLY A 74 12.28 19.90 0.70
C GLY A 74 12.08 20.86 1.87
N ASP A 75 11.12 20.55 2.76
CA ASP A 75 10.69 21.41 3.86
C ASP A 75 10.74 20.62 5.18
N SER A 76 11.94 20.23 5.58
CA SER A 76 12.14 19.50 6.83
C SER A 76 12.38 20.48 7.97
N VAL A 77 11.35 20.79 8.75
CA VAL A 77 11.55 21.20 10.15
C VAL A 77 12.06 19.96 10.89
N GLY A 78 13.36 19.73 10.82
CA GLY A 78 14.14 18.85 11.70
C GLY A 78 14.13 17.34 11.43
N GLN A 79 13.01 16.71 11.05
CA GLN A 79 12.90 15.23 11.17
C GLN A 79 12.94 14.41 9.87
N PHE A 80 12.66 15.01 8.70
CA PHE A 80 12.48 14.27 7.43
C PHE A 80 13.31 14.81 6.25
N ALA A 81 14.51 15.33 6.54
CA ALA A 81 15.45 15.81 5.53
C ALA A 81 16.15 14.63 4.85
N GLY A 82 15.87 14.38 3.57
CA GLY A 82 16.48 13.30 2.77
C GLY A 82 15.52 12.17 2.39
N ASN A 83 16.05 11.10 1.80
CA ASN A 83 15.28 9.91 1.41
C ASN A 83 14.73 9.18 2.66
N THR A 84 13.52 9.57 3.05
CA THR A 84 12.74 8.99 4.14
C THR A 84 11.93 7.84 3.60
N ARG A 85 12.02 6.66 4.23
CA ARG A 85 11.18 5.51 3.89
C ARG A 85 9.90 5.55 4.69
N PHE A 86 8.84 4.96 4.13
CA PHE A 86 7.57 4.83 4.81
C PHE A 86 6.94 3.45 4.56
N VAL A 87 6.09 3.05 5.49
CA VAL A 87 5.16 1.94 5.34
C VAL A 87 3.77 2.42 5.77
N ALA A 88 2.81 2.37 4.86
CA ALA A 88 1.40 2.66 5.14
C ALA A 88 0.59 1.35 5.15
N THR A 89 -0.32 1.22 6.09
CA THR A 89 -1.16 0.01 6.25
C THR A 89 -2.60 0.33 5.90
N TYR A 90 -3.18 -0.52 5.07
CA TYR A 90 -4.59 -0.51 4.72
C TYR A 90 -5.24 -1.81 5.17
N ASN A 91 -6.43 -1.72 5.74
CA ASN A 91 -7.25 -2.88 6.06
C ASN A 91 -8.40 -3.00 5.04
N PHE A 92 -8.70 -4.21 4.60
CA PHE A 92 -9.93 -4.54 3.92
C PHE A 92 -10.97 -4.94 4.95
N TYR A 93 -12.20 -4.52 4.73
CA TYR A 93 -13.33 -5.08 5.44
C TYR A 93 -13.75 -6.36 4.72
N ALA A 94 -14.51 -7.23 5.41
CA ALA A 94 -14.97 -8.50 4.88
C ALA A 94 -15.82 -8.38 3.58
N ASP A 95 -16.21 -7.16 3.20
CA ASP A 95 -16.78 -6.88 1.89
C ASP A 95 -15.70 -6.44 0.89
N GLU A 96 -15.33 -7.32 -0.03
CA GLU A 96 -14.39 -7.03 -1.12
C GLU A 96 -14.85 -5.86 -2.03
N SER A 97 -16.11 -5.43 -1.88
CA SER A 97 -16.67 -4.26 -2.56
C SER A 97 -16.23 -2.91 -1.99
N SER A 98 -15.72 -2.87 -0.76
CA SER A 98 -15.30 -1.61 -0.14
C SER A 98 -13.84 -1.28 -0.45
N PRO A 99 -13.52 -0.01 -0.76
CA PRO A 99 -12.14 0.40 -0.92
C PRO A 99 -11.37 0.18 0.39
N PRO A 100 -10.08 -0.18 0.32
CA PRO A 100 -9.25 -0.38 1.49
C PRO A 100 -9.22 0.88 2.37
N ASN A 101 -9.33 0.70 3.69
CA ASN A 101 -9.33 1.80 4.65
C ASN A 101 -7.93 1.99 5.23
N PHE A 102 -7.41 3.22 5.09
CA PHE A 102 -6.11 3.61 5.63
C PHE A 102 -6.10 3.56 7.16
N SER A 103 -5.21 2.74 7.70
CA SER A 103 -5.09 2.53 9.15
C SER A 103 -3.98 3.36 9.79
N SER A 104 -2.78 3.34 9.20
CA SER A 104 -1.59 3.91 9.84
C SER A 104 -0.46 4.14 8.85
N VAL A 105 0.53 4.96 9.25
CA VAL A 105 1.82 5.10 8.58
C VAL A 105 2.97 5.09 9.59
N ALA A 106 4.07 4.46 9.22
CA ALA A 106 5.36 4.54 9.90
C ALA A 106 6.39 5.19 8.97
N PHE A 107 7.33 5.96 9.53
CA PHE A 107 8.45 6.57 8.81
C PHE A 107 9.77 6.13 9.42
N ASN A 108 10.80 5.99 8.56
CA ASN A 108 12.18 5.82 9.00
C ASN A 108 12.77 7.18 9.37
N VAL A 109 12.96 7.46 10.66
CA VAL A 109 13.45 8.75 11.14
C VAL A 109 14.98 8.76 11.18
N LYS A 110 15.59 9.89 10.81
CA LYS A 110 17.05 10.07 10.89
C LYS A 110 17.51 9.95 12.34
N GLY A 111 18.49 9.10 12.61
CA GLY A 111 19.05 8.89 13.95
C GLY A 111 18.32 7.82 14.76
N GLU A 112 17.41 7.05 14.15
CA GLU A 112 16.87 5.86 14.79
C GLU A 112 18.00 4.92 15.27
N PRO A 113 17.84 4.34 16.48
CA PRO A 113 18.82 3.42 17.01
C PRO A 113 18.95 2.24 16.05
N MET A 114 20.20 1.88 15.76
CA MET A 114 20.49 0.68 15.02
C MET A 114 20.34 -0.51 15.96
N VAL A 115 19.43 -1.40 15.64
CA VAL A 115 19.33 -2.70 16.29
C VAL A 115 20.40 -3.61 15.68
N ARG A 116 21.13 -4.30 16.55
CA ARG A 116 21.93 -5.45 16.11
C ARG A 116 20.92 -6.51 15.70
N SER A 117 21.04 -7.06 14.49
CA SER A 117 20.13 -8.11 14.03
C SER A 117 19.98 -9.19 15.09
N ALA A 118 18.75 -9.71 15.28
CA ALA A 118 18.44 -10.68 16.33
C ALA A 118 19.29 -11.96 16.20
N ASP A 119 19.72 -12.28 14.98
CA ASP A 119 20.65 -13.37 14.64
C ASP A 119 22.12 -13.14 15.04
N GLY A 120 22.50 -11.93 15.46
CA GLY A 120 23.86 -11.61 15.87
C GLY A 120 24.89 -11.41 14.73
N SER A 121 24.49 -11.45 13.45
CA SER A 121 25.32 -11.30 12.23
C SER A 121 26.12 -10.00 12.13
N GLY A 122 25.92 -9.05 13.05
CA GLY A 122 26.57 -7.74 13.01
C GLY A 122 26.02 -6.82 11.92
N LYS A 123 25.05 -7.30 11.13
CA LYS A 123 24.25 -6.48 10.21
C LYS A 123 23.42 -5.49 11.02
N ARG A 124 23.40 -4.28 10.50
CA ARG A 124 23.02 -3.07 11.21
C ARG A 124 21.66 -2.65 10.67
N ALA A 125 20.58 -3.10 11.30
CA ALA A 125 19.20 -2.77 10.95
C ALA A 125 18.76 -1.53 11.74
N THR A 126 17.90 -0.66 11.19
CA THR A 126 17.18 0.29 12.04
C THR A 126 15.97 -0.39 12.69
N TRP A 127 15.47 0.14 13.80
CA TRP A 127 14.22 -0.35 14.38
C TRP A 127 13.06 -0.30 13.38
N PHE A 128 13.01 0.72 12.52
CA PHE A 128 12.07 0.78 11.41
C PHE A 128 12.21 -0.40 10.43
N ASP A 129 13.44 -0.78 10.07
CA ASP A 129 13.68 -1.89 9.14
C ASP A 129 13.15 -3.22 9.68
N ASP A 130 13.37 -3.48 10.96
CA ASP A 130 12.95 -4.70 11.65
C ASP A 130 11.43 -4.77 11.85
N MET A 131 10.84 -3.69 12.38
CA MET A 131 9.44 -3.69 12.82
C MET A 131 8.45 -3.28 11.74
N ASN A 132 8.91 -2.72 10.63
CA ASN A 132 8.05 -2.22 9.56
C ASN A 132 8.45 -2.74 8.19
N TRP A 133 9.69 -2.50 7.75
CA TRP A 133 10.06 -2.80 6.36
C TRP A 133 10.12 -4.30 6.10
N ASN A 134 10.97 -5.05 6.79
CA ASN A 134 11.17 -6.48 6.50
C ASN A 134 9.91 -7.32 6.74
N GLN A 135 9.04 -6.89 7.65
CA GLN A 135 7.79 -7.60 7.93
C GLN A 135 6.68 -7.36 6.91
N ARG A 136 6.66 -6.19 6.24
CA ARG A 136 5.50 -5.73 5.45
C ARG A 136 5.82 -5.41 3.99
N CYS A 137 7.09 -5.15 3.69
CA CYS A 137 7.56 -4.65 2.40
C CYS A 137 8.43 -5.66 1.65
N VAL A 138 8.35 -6.95 2.03
CA VAL A 138 9.15 -8.01 1.44
C VAL A 138 8.30 -8.97 0.61
N ASP A 139 8.70 -9.16 -0.64
CA ASP A 139 8.18 -10.18 -1.55
C ASP A 139 9.31 -10.67 -2.49
N GLU A 140 8.95 -11.43 -3.54
CA GLU A 140 9.91 -11.94 -4.53
C GLU A 140 10.69 -10.84 -5.26
N LYS A 141 10.09 -9.67 -5.45
CA LYS A 141 10.69 -8.52 -6.18
C LYS A 141 11.37 -7.52 -5.24
N HIS A 142 11.01 -7.54 -3.97
CA HIS A 142 11.47 -6.62 -2.94
C HIS A 142 12.08 -7.43 -1.79
N PRO A 143 13.37 -7.81 -1.86
CA PRO A 143 13.98 -8.63 -0.82
C PRO A 143 14.14 -7.86 0.51
N PRO A 144 14.34 -8.57 1.64
CA PRO A 144 14.68 -7.96 2.91
C PRO A 144 15.88 -7.01 2.80
N ARG A 145 15.87 -5.94 3.60
CA ARG A 145 16.99 -4.97 3.64
C ARG A 145 18.25 -5.55 4.28
N TYR A 146 18.07 -6.58 5.09
CA TYR A 146 19.11 -7.44 5.63
C TYR A 146 18.53 -8.85 5.71
N SER A 147 19.32 -9.84 5.34
CA SER A 147 19.01 -11.25 5.53
C SER A 147 19.52 -11.69 6.90
N GLU A 148 18.73 -12.52 7.60
CA GLU A 148 19.16 -13.15 8.85
C GLU A 148 20.19 -14.27 8.63
N ASP A 149 20.32 -14.75 7.39
CA ASP A 149 21.01 -16.01 7.04
C ASP A 149 22.36 -15.86 6.31
N GLU A 150 23.04 -14.71 6.37
CA GLU A 150 24.41 -14.56 5.81
C GLU A 150 25.40 -13.89 6.76
#